data_AF-A0A925EYW6-F1
#
_entry.id   AF-A0A925EYW6-F1
#
_cell.length_a   1.000
_cell.length_b   1.000
_cell.length_c   1.000
_cell.angle_alpha   90.00
_cell.angle_beta   90.00
_cell.angle_gamma   90.00
#
_symmetry.space_group_name_H-M   'P 1'
#
loop_
_entity.id
_entity.type
_entity.pdbx_description
1 polymer ?
#
loop_
_entity_poly.entity_id
_entity_poly.type
_entity_poly.pdbx_seq_one_letter_code
_entity_poly.pdbx_strand_id
1 'polypeptide(L)'
;MAEINFYINDLERGELFDFLFSNEIRLYPSKKYNSSNLEVVENRKKFLEAIEEEAIRFYCISKHFSVYTLYLEKNEFSKNENSYYIKDKYGGPYFDISFYRGFADDAGLRYKCTSLFHYPRYIKLQEEYEEFKVNDELKEYFRRTIEFLKSKCKKVKVNDRFYWVSIDVCKEINLL
;
A
#
# COMPACT_ATOMS: atom_id res chain seq x y z
N MET A 1 5.67 -5.45 11.47
CA MET A 1 6.01 -4.22 12.21
C MET A 1 4.74 -3.41 12.42
N ALA A 2 4.79 -2.33 13.20
CA ALA A 2 3.65 -1.43 13.34
C ALA A 2 3.33 -0.77 11.99
N GLU A 3 2.04 -0.60 11.71
CA GLU A 3 1.54 0.27 10.66
C GLU A 3 2.10 1.69 10.86
N ILE A 4 2.54 2.34 9.78
CA ILE A 4 3.02 3.72 9.82
C ILE A 4 2.21 4.60 8.87
N ASN A 5 1.75 5.73 9.40
CA ASN A 5 0.84 6.63 8.71
C ASN A 5 1.55 7.93 8.33
N PHE A 6 1.33 8.35 7.08
CA PHE A 6 1.80 9.59 6.50
C PHE A 6 0.62 10.37 5.91
N TYR A 7 0.63 11.69 6.05
CA TYR A 7 -0.40 12.57 5.51
C TYR A 7 0.24 13.43 4.42
N ILE A 8 0.01 12.99 3.19
CA ILE A 8 0.63 13.52 1.96
C ILE A 8 -0.47 13.82 0.94
N ASN A 9 -0.26 14.81 0.07
CA ASN A 9 -1.22 15.19 -0.97
C ASN A 9 -1.09 14.29 -2.22
N ASP A 10 -1.91 14.52 -3.26
CA ASP A 10 -1.91 13.64 -4.44
C ASP A 10 -0.67 13.80 -5.31
N LEU A 11 -0.06 14.98 -5.33
CA LEU A 11 1.21 15.19 -6.01
C LEU A 11 2.27 14.28 -5.39
N GLU A 12 2.37 14.28 -4.07
CA GLU A 12 3.32 13.46 -3.31
C GLU A 12 3.01 11.96 -3.38
N ARG A 13 1.73 11.57 -3.49
CA ARG A 13 1.35 10.17 -3.81
C ARG A 13 1.87 9.77 -5.18
N GLY A 14 1.76 10.65 -6.18
CA GLY A 14 2.36 10.42 -7.50
C GLY A 14 3.88 10.29 -7.44
N GLU A 15 4.56 11.08 -6.62
CA GLU A 15 6.02 10.95 -6.40
C GLU A 15 6.39 9.64 -5.70
N LEU A 16 5.58 9.20 -4.75
CA LEU A 16 5.73 7.88 -4.14
C LEU A 16 5.59 6.77 -5.18
N PHE A 17 4.62 6.85 -6.08
CA PHE A 17 4.50 5.88 -7.18
C PHE A 17 5.77 5.83 -8.03
N ASP A 18 6.30 6.97 -8.46
CA ASP A 18 7.53 7.02 -9.26
C ASP A 18 8.72 6.46 -8.49
N PHE A 19 8.82 6.74 -7.19
CA PHE A 19 9.84 6.16 -6.32
C PHE A 19 9.74 4.63 -6.28
N LEU A 20 8.54 4.08 -6.07
CA LEU A 20 8.32 2.63 -6.04
C LEU A 20 8.66 2.00 -7.40
N PHE A 21 8.15 2.59 -8.48
CA PHE A 21 8.33 2.09 -9.84
C PHE A 21 9.80 2.11 -10.27
N SER A 22 10.54 3.18 -9.97
CA SER A 22 11.99 3.28 -10.24
C SER A 22 12.84 2.29 -9.44
N ASN A 23 12.31 1.76 -8.33
CA ASN A 23 12.94 0.69 -7.55
C ASN A 23 12.45 -0.71 -7.98
N GLU A 24 11.86 -0.85 -9.18
CA GLU A 24 11.34 -2.12 -9.71
C GLU A 24 10.25 -2.74 -8.81
N ILE A 25 9.42 -1.91 -8.18
CA ILE A 25 8.26 -2.33 -7.40
C ILE A 25 7.00 -2.15 -8.25
N ARG A 26 6.22 -3.21 -8.35
CA ARG A 26 4.92 -3.24 -9.02
C ARG A 26 3.81 -3.13 -7.99
N LEU A 27 2.78 -2.34 -8.32
CA LEU A 27 1.61 -2.14 -7.47
C LEU A 27 0.43 -2.93 -8.04
N TYR A 28 -0.17 -3.78 -7.21
CA TYR A 28 -1.37 -4.54 -7.53
C TYR A 28 -2.53 -4.05 -6.66
N PRO A 29 -3.61 -3.49 -7.23
CA PRO A 29 -4.71 -2.94 -6.45
C PRO A 29 -5.52 -4.04 -5.76
N SER A 30 -5.86 -3.86 -4.49
CA SER A 30 -6.78 -4.74 -3.78
C SER A 30 -8.22 -4.44 -4.21
N LYS A 31 -8.61 -4.95 -5.38
CA LYS A 31 -9.97 -4.83 -5.95
C LYS A 31 -10.57 -6.20 -6.26
N LYS A 32 -11.83 -6.18 -6.69
CA LYS A 32 -12.47 -7.34 -7.30
C LYS A 32 -11.98 -7.48 -8.74
N TYR A 33 -11.56 -8.68 -9.10
CA TYR A 33 -11.09 -9.03 -10.44
C TYR A 33 -12.13 -9.86 -11.18
N ASN A 34 -12.26 -9.61 -12.48
CA ASN A 34 -13.18 -10.35 -13.36
C ASN A 34 -12.52 -11.55 -14.06
N SER A 35 -11.28 -11.87 -13.68
CA SER A 35 -10.53 -13.03 -14.17
C SER A 35 -9.52 -13.47 -13.12
N SER A 36 -8.88 -14.62 -13.33
CA SER A 36 -7.76 -15.11 -12.51
C SER A 36 -6.43 -14.43 -12.82
N ASN A 37 -6.42 -13.32 -13.57
CA ASN A 37 -5.22 -12.57 -13.91
C ASN A 37 -5.08 -11.33 -13.02
N LEU A 38 -3.88 -11.15 -12.47
CA LEU A 38 -3.52 -9.95 -11.74
C LEU A 38 -3.26 -8.79 -12.69
N GLU A 39 -3.93 -7.67 -12.44
CA GLU A 39 -3.69 -6.41 -13.14
C GLU A 39 -2.69 -5.58 -12.34
N VAL A 40 -1.65 -5.08 -13.01
CA VAL A 40 -0.63 -4.20 -12.43
C VAL A 40 -0.92 -2.76 -12.83
N VAL A 41 -0.65 -1.81 -11.93
CA VAL A 41 -0.70 -0.39 -12.24
C VAL A 41 0.52 -0.01 -13.10
N GLU A 42 0.28 0.42 -14.33
CA GLU A 42 1.35 0.58 -15.33
C GLU A 42 2.09 1.92 -15.26
N ASN A 43 1.43 2.97 -14.78
CA ASN A 43 1.98 4.33 -14.77
C ASN A 43 1.27 5.23 -13.75
N ARG A 44 1.84 6.41 -13.51
CA ARG A 44 1.34 7.38 -12.53
C ARG A 44 -0.11 7.81 -12.79
N LYS A 45 -0.51 8.00 -14.05
CA LYS A 45 -1.89 8.39 -14.38
C LYS A 45 -2.86 7.29 -13.94
N LYS A 46 -2.58 6.04 -14.33
CA LYS A 46 -3.37 4.86 -13.94
C LYS A 46 -3.38 4.65 -12.43
N PHE A 47 -2.28 4.97 -11.76
CA PHE A 47 -2.20 4.91 -10.31
C PHE A 47 -3.15 5.88 -9.61
N LEU A 48 -3.16 7.15 -10.02
CA LEU A 48 -4.06 8.15 -9.45
C LEU A 48 -5.52 7.83 -9.77
N GLU A 49 -5.83 7.39 -11.00
CA GLU A 49 -7.16 6.87 -11.36
C GLU A 49 -7.59 5.71 -10.45
N ALA A 50 -6.69 4.74 -10.21
CA ALA A 50 -6.98 3.59 -9.37
C ALA A 50 -7.24 3.97 -7.90
N ILE A 51 -6.50 4.95 -7.36
CA ILE A 51 -6.73 5.44 -6.00
C ILE A 51 -8.12 6.06 -5.89
N GLU A 52 -8.55 6.85 -6.87
CA GLU A 52 -9.83 7.57 -6.82
C GLU A 52 -11.04 6.66 -7.05
N GLU A 53 -10.92 5.66 -7.93
CA GLU A 53 -12.09 4.91 -8.42
C GLU A 53 -12.09 3.44 -7.99
N GLU A 54 -10.93 2.80 -7.88
CA GLU A 54 -10.86 1.33 -7.89
C GLU A 54 -10.48 0.69 -6.56
N ALA A 55 -9.43 1.19 -5.91
CA ALA A 55 -8.86 0.55 -4.72
C ALA A 55 -8.20 1.56 -3.78
N ILE A 56 -8.32 1.30 -2.48
CA ILE A 56 -7.59 2.05 -1.45
C ILE A 56 -6.25 1.37 -1.15
N ARG A 57 -6.19 0.03 -1.15
CA ARG A 57 -5.00 -0.74 -0.79
C ARG A 57 -4.30 -1.28 -2.04
N PHE A 58 -2.97 -1.27 -2.04
CA PHE A 58 -2.12 -1.79 -3.10
C PHE A 58 -1.03 -2.69 -2.53
N TYR A 59 -0.85 -3.86 -3.13
CA TYR A 59 0.23 -4.79 -2.82
C TYR A 59 1.48 -4.43 -3.61
N CYS A 60 2.57 -4.15 -2.92
CA CYS A 60 3.87 -3.80 -3.49
C CYS A 60 4.72 -5.07 -3.62
N ILE A 61 4.98 -5.47 -4.87
CA ILE A 61 5.65 -6.71 -5.24
C ILE A 61 6.91 -6.38 -6.04
N SER A 62 8.00 -7.11 -5.80
CA SER A 62 9.22 -7.01 -6.60
C SER A 62 9.89 -8.37 -6.73
N LYS A 63 10.52 -8.64 -7.87
CA LYS A 63 11.35 -9.84 -8.08
C LYS A 63 12.49 -9.98 -7.06
N HIS A 64 12.89 -8.88 -6.43
CA HIS A 64 14.00 -8.84 -5.47
C HIS A 64 13.65 -9.40 -4.10
N PHE A 65 12.38 -9.33 -3.70
CA PHE A 65 11.96 -9.81 -2.39
C PHE A 65 10.78 -10.79 -2.45
N SER A 66 9.95 -10.75 -3.49
CA SER A 66 8.78 -11.65 -3.63
C SER A 66 9.21 -13.00 -4.20
N VAL A 67 8.92 -14.07 -3.47
CA VAL A 67 9.27 -15.46 -3.84
C VAL A 67 8.13 -16.11 -4.63
N TYR A 68 6.90 -15.83 -4.24
CA TYR A 68 5.68 -16.35 -4.83
C TYR A 68 4.82 -15.21 -5.37
N THR A 69 4.11 -15.45 -6.47
CA THR A 69 3.10 -14.53 -6.99
C THR A 69 1.95 -14.38 -5.99
N LEU A 70 1.27 -13.24 -6.00
CA LEU A 70 0.03 -13.07 -5.25
C LEU A 70 -1.00 -14.10 -5.72
N TYR A 71 -1.80 -14.61 -4.78
CA TYR A 71 -2.85 -15.58 -5.08
C TYR A 71 -4.21 -14.89 -5.24
N LEU A 72 -4.87 -15.19 -6.36
CA LEU A 72 -6.25 -14.80 -6.59
C LEU A 72 -7.17 -15.96 -6.22
N GLU A 73 -8.02 -15.73 -5.21
CA GLU A 73 -9.04 -16.67 -4.80
C GLU A 73 -10.37 -16.33 -5.47
N LYS A 74 -11.07 -17.36 -5.96
CA LYS A 74 -12.41 -17.20 -6.51
C LYS A 74 -13.39 -16.93 -5.37
N ASN A 75 -14.20 -15.89 -5.52
CA ASN A 75 -15.29 -15.59 -4.60
C ASN A 75 -16.50 -16.47 -4.95
N GLU A 76 -16.65 -17.59 -4.24
CA GLU A 76 -17.75 -18.54 -4.41
C GLU A 76 -19.13 -17.98 -4.02
N PHE A 77 -19.17 -16.88 -3.26
CA PHE A 77 -20.40 -16.22 -2.81
C PHE A 77 -20.88 -15.11 -3.75
N SER A 78 -20.11 -14.79 -4.79
CA SER A 78 -20.49 -13.78 -5.78
C SER A 78 -21.50 -14.33 -6.78
N LYS A 79 -22.58 -13.59 -7.03
CA LYS A 79 -23.53 -13.89 -8.13
C LYS A 79 -22.88 -13.86 -9.52
N ASN A 80 -21.77 -13.14 -9.66
CA ASN A 80 -20.95 -13.15 -10.87
C ASN A 80 -19.94 -14.30 -10.76
N GLU A 81 -20.03 -15.27 -11.68
CA GLU A 81 -19.20 -16.47 -11.75
C GLU A 81 -17.71 -16.19 -11.93
N ASN A 82 -17.35 -14.99 -12.38
CA ASN A 82 -15.99 -14.53 -12.58
C ASN A 82 -15.65 -13.41 -11.60
N SER A 83 -15.60 -13.75 -10.32
CA SER A 83 -15.25 -12.81 -9.27
C SER A 83 -14.06 -13.36 -8.49
N TYR A 84 -12.94 -12.66 -8.51
CA TYR A 84 -11.73 -13.04 -7.79
C TYR A 84 -11.26 -11.88 -6.90
N TYR A 85 -10.49 -12.20 -5.86
CA TYR A 85 -9.83 -11.22 -4.99
C TYR A 85 -8.45 -11.73 -4.60
N ILE A 86 -7.55 -10.80 -4.25
CA ILE A 86 -6.23 -11.18 -3.73
C ILE A 86 -6.42 -11.73 -2.32
N LYS A 87 -6.04 -12.99 -2.11
CA LYS A 87 -6.10 -13.64 -0.81
C LYS A 87 -4.91 -13.19 0.03
N ASP A 88 -5.20 -12.43 1.07
CA ASP A 88 -4.17 -11.90 1.96
C ASP A 88 -3.26 -12.98 2.53
N LYS A 89 -1.96 -12.70 2.60
CA LYS A 89 -0.89 -13.56 3.13
C LYS A 89 -0.56 -14.78 2.28
N TYR A 90 -1.30 -15.08 1.22
CA TYR A 90 -0.98 -16.18 0.29
C TYR A 90 -0.10 -15.65 -0.85
N GLY A 91 1.08 -16.24 -0.97
CA GLY A 91 2.13 -15.75 -1.87
C GLY A 91 3.01 -14.66 -1.24
N GLY A 92 3.73 -13.88 -2.05
CA GLY A 92 4.63 -12.84 -1.57
C GLY A 92 6.06 -13.34 -1.28
N PRO A 93 6.82 -12.74 -0.35
CA PRO A 93 6.38 -11.69 0.57
C PRO A 93 6.17 -10.35 -0.14
N TYR A 94 5.37 -9.49 0.49
CA TYR A 94 5.07 -8.14 0.02
C TYR A 94 4.96 -7.16 1.19
N PHE A 95 4.88 -5.87 0.86
CA PHE A 95 4.33 -4.86 1.76
C PHE A 95 3.15 -4.22 1.06
N ASP A 96 2.22 -3.64 1.80
CA ASP A 96 1.07 -2.96 1.25
C ASP A 96 1.04 -1.49 1.64
N ILE A 97 0.46 -0.69 0.76
CA ILE A 97 0.23 0.73 0.95
C ILE A 97 -1.25 1.01 0.74
N SER A 98 -1.86 1.69 1.70
CA SER A 98 -3.25 2.12 1.62
C SER A 98 -3.33 3.64 1.47
N PHE A 99 -4.05 4.11 0.46
CA PHE A 99 -4.27 5.52 0.12
C PHE A 99 -5.72 5.89 0.40
N TYR A 100 -6.01 6.33 1.63
CA TYR A 100 -7.36 6.76 2.00
C TYR A 100 -7.76 8.02 1.21
N ARG A 101 -9.02 8.11 0.80
CA ARG A 101 -9.53 9.25 -0.01
C ARG A 101 -9.99 10.43 0.86
N GLY A 102 -10.36 10.15 2.10
CA GLY A 102 -10.86 11.14 3.05
C GLY A 102 -10.41 10.83 4.48
N PHE A 103 -11.14 11.39 5.44
CA PHE A 103 -10.93 11.22 6.87
C PHE A 103 -12.27 11.05 7.58
N ALA A 104 -12.27 10.35 8.70
CA ALA A 104 -13.45 10.27 9.57
C ALA A 104 -13.71 11.61 10.29
N ASP A 105 -14.95 11.87 10.67
CA ASP A 105 -15.31 13.13 11.36
C ASP A 105 -14.60 13.31 12.70
N ASP A 106 -14.29 12.20 13.38
CA ASP A 106 -13.54 12.14 14.64
C ASP A 106 -12.02 11.98 14.45
N ALA A 107 -11.52 12.07 13.21
CA ALA A 107 -10.10 11.93 12.94
C ALA A 107 -9.31 13.06 13.63
N GLY A 108 -8.33 12.66 14.45
CA GLY A 108 -7.46 13.61 15.16
C GLY A 108 -6.68 14.54 14.23
N LEU A 109 -6.38 14.10 13.01
CA LEU A 109 -5.91 14.93 11.92
C LEU A 109 -6.86 14.77 10.73
N ARG A 110 -7.57 15.86 10.38
CA ARG A 110 -8.58 15.89 9.31
C ARG A 110 -7.92 16.04 7.93
N TYR A 111 -7.16 15.04 7.53
CA TYR A 111 -6.55 14.94 6.21
C TYR A 111 -6.45 13.48 5.77
N LYS A 112 -6.40 13.24 4.46
CA LYS A 112 -6.29 11.89 3.90
C LYS A 112 -4.97 11.22 4.31
N CYS A 113 -5.05 9.93 4.64
CA CYS A 113 -3.92 9.16 5.13
C CYS A 113 -3.33 8.24 4.05
N THR A 114 -2.02 8.06 4.09
CA THR A 114 -1.26 7.04 3.37
C THR A 114 -0.63 6.12 4.43
N SER A 115 -1.10 4.88 4.50
CA SER A 115 -0.67 3.90 5.50
C SER A 115 0.24 2.85 4.85
N LEU A 116 1.34 2.50 5.51
CA LEU A 116 2.26 1.45 5.08
C LEU A 116 2.30 0.34 6.11
N PHE A 117 2.19 -0.89 5.62
CA PHE A 117 2.23 -2.09 6.44
C PHE A 117 2.97 -3.22 5.71
N HIS A 118 3.60 -4.09 6.49
CA HIS A 118 4.01 -5.39 5.97
C HIS A 118 3.75 -6.46 7.03
N TYR A 119 3.20 -7.58 6.58
CA TYR A 119 2.91 -8.69 7.47
C TYR A 119 4.18 -9.52 7.71
N PRO A 120 4.41 -10.07 8.92
CA PRO A 120 5.69 -10.73 9.24
C PRO A 120 5.85 -12.13 8.64
N ARG A 121 4.76 -12.79 8.22
CA ARG A 121 4.76 -14.21 7.78
C ARG A 121 3.77 -14.49 6.66
N TYR A 122 4.18 -15.23 5.64
CA TYR A 122 3.36 -15.53 4.46
C TYR A 122 3.16 -17.03 4.31
N ILE A 123 2.14 -17.44 3.57
CA ILE A 123 1.76 -18.83 3.35
C ILE A 123 2.23 -19.24 1.95
N LYS A 124 2.93 -20.38 1.85
CA LYS A 124 3.33 -20.97 0.57
C LYS A 124 2.09 -21.47 -0.19
N LEU A 125 2.06 -21.26 -1.51
CA LEU A 125 0.92 -21.66 -2.35
C LEU A 125 0.86 -23.16 -2.65
N GLN A 126 2.03 -23.79 -2.80
CA GLN A 126 2.15 -25.19 -3.20
C GLN A 126 2.14 -26.16 -2.02
N GLU A 127 2.38 -25.65 -0.82
CA GLU A 127 2.45 -26.38 0.44
C GLU A 127 1.50 -25.68 1.40
N GLU A 128 0.20 -25.90 1.20
CA GLU A 128 -0.82 -25.34 2.09
C GLU A 128 -0.39 -25.58 3.54
N TYR A 129 -0.51 -24.54 4.38
CA TYR A 129 -0.14 -24.51 5.81
C TYR A 129 1.33 -24.23 6.17
N GLU A 130 2.28 -24.17 5.24
CA GLU A 130 3.65 -23.75 5.60
C GLU A 130 3.80 -22.22 5.59
N GLU A 131 4.11 -21.66 6.76
CA GLU A 131 4.45 -20.25 6.92
C GLU A 131 5.94 -20.00 6.67
N PHE A 132 6.26 -18.94 5.93
CA PHE A 132 7.62 -18.43 5.78
C PHE A 132 7.72 -16.96 6.22
N LYS A 133 8.89 -16.56 6.72
CA LYS A 133 9.13 -15.19 7.19
C LYS A 133 9.48 -14.26 6.04
N VAL A 134 9.27 -12.97 6.24
CA VAL A 134 9.83 -11.94 5.34
C VAL A 134 11.35 -12.01 5.30
N ASN A 135 11.91 -11.86 4.10
CA ASN A 135 13.35 -11.73 3.89
C ASN A 135 13.85 -10.32 4.24
N ASP A 136 15.17 -10.15 4.26
CA ASP A 136 15.79 -8.88 4.61
C ASP A 136 15.66 -7.86 3.48
N GLU A 137 15.57 -8.32 2.23
CA GLU A 137 15.30 -7.49 1.06
C GLU A 137 13.96 -6.77 1.20
N LEU A 138 12.88 -7.45 1.60
CA LEU A 138 11.60 -6.79 1.84
C LEU A 138 11.72 -5.72 2.92
N LYS A 139 12.39 -6.02 4.04
CA LYS A 139 12.55 -5.07 5.15
C LYS A 139 13.31 -3.83 4.70
N GLU A 140 14.33 -4.01 3.88
CA GLU A 140 15.12 -2.94 3.34
C GLU A 140 14.31 -2.06 2.38
N TYR A 141 13.55 -2.67 1.46
CA TYR A 141 12.63 -1.95 0.57
C TYR A 141 11.55 -1.17 1.34
N PHE A 142 10.98 -1.78 2.38
CA PHE A 142 10.01 -1.13 3.27
C PHE A 142 10.64 0.05 4.02
N ARG A 143 11.85 -0.11 4.57
CA ARG A 143 12.62 0.94 5.23
C ARG A 143 12.90 2.11 4.29
N ARG A 144 13.39 1.84 3.08
CA ARG A 144 13.68 2.87 2.06
C ARG A 144 12.42 3.64 1.67
N THR A 145 11.28 2.97 1.56
CA THR A 145 9.98 3.62 1.30
C THR A 145 9.58 4.55 2.45
N ILE A 146 9.76 4.12 3.70
CA ILE A 146 9.54 4.95 4.89
C ILE A 146 10.46 6.17 4.90
N GLU A 147 11.73 5.99 4.55
CA GLU A 147 12.72 7.08 4.52
C GLU A 147 12.40 8.11 3.45
N PHE A 148 11.99 7.65 2.27
CA PHE A 148 11.48 8.53 1.21
C PHE A 148 10.32 9.38 1.72
N LEU A 149 9.30 8.78 2.35
CA LEU A 149 8.16 9.52 2.88
C LEU A 149 8.53 10.47 4.02
N LYS A 150 9.40 10.02 4.94
CA LYS A 150 9.92 10.89 6.01
C LYS A 150 10.71 12.07 5.48
N SER A 151 11.42 11.93 4.36
CA SER A 151 12.17 13.05 3.77
C SER A 151 11.28 14.21 3.31
N LYS A 152 9.99 13.92 3.03
CA LYS A 152 8.97 14.92 2.66
C LYS A 152 8.14 15.40 3.86
N CYS A 153 8.24 14.72 4.99
CA CYS A 153 7.39 14.93 6.15
C CYS A 153 8.12 15.50 7.35
N LYS A 154 7.39 16.28 8.15
CA LYS A 154 7.78 16.61 9.53
C LYS A 154 6.86 15.91 10.53
N LYS A 155 7.39 15.64 11.72
CA LYS A 155 6.61 15.13 12.83
C LYS A 155 5.91 16.30 13.53
N VAL A 156 4.59 16.36 13.48
CA VAL A 156 3.77 17.41 14.10
C VAL A 156 2.93 16.84 15.24
N LYS A 157 2.67 17.65 16.27
CA LYS A 157 1.80 17.27 17.40
C LYS A 157 0.44 17.93 17.23
N VAL A 158 -0.63 17.14 17.18
CA VAL A 158 -2.03 17.59 17.11
C VAL A 158 -2.82 16.82 18.16
N ASN A 159 -3.54 17.52 19.05
CA ASN A 159 -4.35 16.91 20.11
C ASN A 159 -3.62 15.79 20.87
N ASP A 160 -2.41 16.08 21.32
CA ASP A 160 -1.51 15.17 22.05
C ASP A 160 -0.97 13.94 21.31
N ARG A 161 -1.27 13.80 20.02
CA ARG A 161 -0.75 12.72 19.16
C ARG A 161 0.23 13.27 18.14
N PHE A 162 1.23 12.46 17.78
CA PHE A 162 2.20 12.82 16.76
C PHE A 162 1.83 12.21 15.41
N TYR A 163 1.95 13.01 14.36
CA TYR A 163 1.64 12.65 12.98
C TYR A 163 2.83 12.97 12.07
N TRP A 164 3.09 12.15 11.06
CA TRP A 164 4.01 12.48 9.97
C TRP A 164 3.22 13.15 8.86
N VAL A 165 3.39 14.47 8.72
CA VAL A 165 2.62 15.27 7.77
C VAL A 165 3.61 15.95 6.83
N SER A 166 3.33 15.92 5.53
CA SER A 166 4.22 16.58 4.58
C SER A 166 4.31 18.07 4.79
N ILE A 167 5.41 18.66 4.36
CA ILE A 167 5.63 20.11 4.50
C ILE A 167 4.54 20.87 3.74
N ASP A 168 4.13 20.41 2.57
CA ASP A 168 3.11 21.08 1.76
C ASP A 168 1.72 20.89 2.35
N VAL A 169 1.37 19.70 2.83
CA VAL A 169 0.12 19.50 3.58
C VAL A 169 0.08 20.36 4.82
N CYS A 170 1.19 20.51 5.56
CA CYS A 170 1.21 21.41 6.71
C CYS A 170 0.87 22.86 6.36
N LYS A 171 1.24 23.34 5.16
CA LYS A 171 0.82 24.66 4.67
C LYS A 171 -0.66 24.66 4.28
N GLU A 172 -1.13 23.62 3.60
CA GLU A 172 -2.54 23.47 3.17
C GLU A 172 -3.51 23.54 4.35
N ILE A 173 -3.16 22.93 5.49
CA ILE A 173 -4.03 22.84 6.68
C ILE A 173 -3.57 23.68 7.88
N ASN A 174 -2.69 24.68 7.66
CA ASN A 174 -2.22 25.65 8.67
C ASN A 174 -1.64 25.00 9.94
N LEU A 175 -0.76 24.01 9.78
CA LEU A 175 0.04 23.38 10.85
C LEU A 175 1.51 23.86 10.87
N LEU A 176 1.80 24.94 10.16
CA LEU A 176 3.06 25.69 10.14
C LEU A 176 2.74 27.15 10.48
#